data_AF-A0A2A4S819-F1
#
_entry.id   AF-A0A2A4S819-F1
#
_cell.length_a   1.000
_cell.length_b   1.000
_cell.length_c   1.000
_cell.angle_alpha   90.00
_cell.angle_beta   90.00
_cell.angle_gamma   90.00
#
_symmetry.space_group_name_H-M   'P 1'
#
loop_
_entity.id
_entity.type
_entity.pdbx_description
1 polymer ?
#
loop_
_entity_poly.entity_id
_entity_poly.type
_entity_poly.pdbx_seq_one_letter_code
_entity_poly.pdbx_strand_id
1 'polypeptide(L)'
;MIKNTGKLLLAGTAALLLAACSEATHTTEWYIQNTGDQAVNLTDCNAKPELRKSQNCINVYEAELVIGKGHDAIQKYLTDHNLKGHSIGQ
;
A
#
# COMPACT_ATOMS: atom_id res chain seq x y z
N MET A 1 36.49 29.89 -39.03
CA MET A 1 35.31 30.03 -38.16
C MET A 1 34.92 28.66 -37.64
N ILE A 2 35.23 28.35 -36.38
CA ILE A 2 34.90 27.07 -35.74
C ILE A 2 33.56 27.23 -35.02
N LYS A 3 32.56 26.45 -35.44
CA LYS A 3 31.19 26.48 -34.89
C LYS A 3 31.20 25.83 -33.50
N ASN A 4 30.93 26.62 -32.47
CA ASN A 4 31.02 26.23 -31.07
C ASN A 4 29.65 25.71 -30.56
N THR A 5 29.18 24.57 -31.07
CA THR A 5 27.87 23.96 -30.72
C THR A 5 28.00 22.73 -29.82
N GLY A 6 28.95 22.73 -28.89
CA GLY A 6 29.39 21.51 -28.18
C GLY A 6 28.96 21.34 -26.72
N LYS A 7 28.13 22.21 -26.11
CA LYS A 7 27.99 22.20 -24.64
C LYS A 7 26.58 22.47 -24.06
N LEU A 8 25.50 22.02 -24.70
CA LEU A 8 24.14 22.30 -24.19
C LEU A 8 23.24 21.09 -23.88
N LEU A 9 23.74 19.85 -23.83
CA LEU A 9 22.88 18.66 -23.73
C LEU A 9 23.08 17.77 -22.49
N LEU A 10 23.82 18.19 -21.46
CA LEU A 10 24.10 17.34 -20.28
C LEU A 10 23.36 17.69 -18.98
N ALA A 11 22.50 18.72 -18.96
CA ALA A 11 21.79 19.10 -17.74
C ALA A 11 20.38 18.47 -17.59
N GLY A 12 19.83 17.87 -18.64
CA GLY A 12 18.43 17.40 -18.66
C GLY A 12 18.18 16.01 -18.08
N THR A 13 19.20 15.16 -17.95
CA THR A 13 19.03 13.76 -17.54
C THR A 13 18.98 13.54 -16.03
N ALA A 14 19.46 14.50 -15.23
CA ALA A 14 19.48 14.37 -13.77
C ALA A 14 18.07 14.49 -13.13
N ALA A 15 17.15 15.25 -13.75
CA ALA A 15 15.79 15.43 -13.22
C ALA A 15 14.91 14.17 -13.38
N LEU A 16 15.20 13.31 -14.36
CA LEU A 16 14.45 12.07 -14.61
C LEU A 16 14.78 10.96 -13.60
N LEU A 17 15.97 11.01 -12.98
CA LEU A 17 16.41 9.99 -12.00
C LEU A 17 15.74 10.16 -10.62
N LEU A 18 15.19 11.34 -10.32
CA LEU A 18 14.53 11.62 -9.04
C LEU A 18 13.07 11.13 -8.98
N ALA A 19 12.46 10.79 -10.11
CA ALA A 19 11.10 10.25 -10.17
C ALA A 19 11.03 8.73 -9.94
N ALA A 20 12.17 8.05 -9.77
CA ALA A 20 12.25 6.59 -9.75
C ALA A 20 12.14 5.92 -8.36
N CYS A 21 11.96 6.70 -7.28
CA CYS A 21 11.87 6.17 -5.90
C CYS A 21 10.51 6.40 -5.23
N SER A 22 9.44 6.70 -5.97
CA SER A 22 8.10 6.65 -5.40
C SER A 22 7.55 5.23 -5.56
N GLU A 23 7.23 4.59 -4.44
CA GLU A 23 6.51 3.32 -4.43
C GLU A 23 5.21 3.44 -5.24
N ALA A 24 4.84 2.38 -5.96
CA ALA A 24 3.62 2.37 -6.75
C ALA A 24 2.41 2.61 -5.83
N THR A 25 1.49 3.48 -6.25
CA THR A 25 0.26 3.69 -5.50
C THR A 25 -0.74 2.58 -5.81
N HIS A 26 -1.13 1.81 -4.80
CA HIS A 26 -2.10 0.73 -4.91
C HIS A 26 -3.46 1.14 -4.34
N THR A 27 -4.56 0.61 -4.88
CA THR A 27 -5.92 0.91 -4.39
C THR A 27 -6.28 0.13 -3.14
N THR A 28 -7.33 0.57 -2.43
CA THR A 28 -7.90 -0.12 -1.28
C THR A 28 -8.28 -1.57 -1.64
N GLU A 29 -8.98 -1.79 -2.75
CA GLU A 29 -9.36 -3.14 -3.22
C GLU A 29 -8.16 -4.03 -3.49
N TRP A 30 -7.07 -3.47 -4.03
CA TRP A 30 -5.85 -4.24 -4.26
C TRP A 30 -5.28 -4.74 -2.93
N TYR A 31 -5.20 -3.89 -1.91
CA TYR A 31 -4.72 -4.29 -0.58
C TYR A 31 -5.64 -5.30 0.11
N ILE A 32 -6.96 -5.22 -0.09
CA ILE A 32 -7.91 -6.23 0.39
C ILE A 32 -7.61 -7.61 -0.21
N GLN A 33 -7.24 -7.66 -1.49
CA GLN A 33 -6.91 -8.91 -2.19
C GLN A 33 -5.46 -9.38 -1.94
N ASN A 34 -4.59 -8.49 -1.46
CA ASN A 34 -3.17 -8.74 -1.23
C ASN A 34 -2.81 -8.43 0.23
N THR A 35 -3.39 -9.21 1.15
CA THR A 35 -3.28 -8.95 2.60
C THR A 35 -1.85 -9.03 3.13
N GLY A 36 -0.95 -9.75 2.45
CA GLY A 36 0.48 -9.77 2.78
C GLY A 36 1.13 -8.41 2.60
N ASP A 37 0.97 -7.81 1.41
CA ASP A 37 1.48 -6.47 1.11
C ASP A 37 0.78 -5.39 1.94
N GLN A 38 -0.51 -5.57 2.22
CA GLN A 38 -1.27 -4.70 3.11
C GLN A 38 -0.65 -4.67 4.52
N ALA A 39 -0.30 -5.83 5.10
CA ALA A 39 0.29 -5.91 6.43
C ALA A 39 1.69 -5.26 6.50
N VAL A 40 2.51 -5.46 5.47
CA VAL A 40 3.84 -4.82 5.36
C VAL A 40 3.67 -3.30 5.29
N ASN A 41 2.83 -2.81 4.38
CA ASN A 41 2.62 -1.39 4.21
C ASN A 41 1.94 -0.74 5.43
N LEU A 42 1.04 -1.45 6.12
CA LEU A 42 0.40 -0.96 7.34
C LEU A 42 1.43 -0.74 8.45
N THR A 43 2.40 -1.65 8.56
CA THR A 43 3.52 -1.54 9.50
C THR A 43 4.34 -0.29 9.20
N ASP A 44 4.68 -0.06 7.93
CA ASP A 44 5.42 1.12 7.49
C ASP A 44 4.65 2.42 7.75
N CYS A 45 3.36 2.46 7.44
CA CYS A 45 2.48 3.62 7.69
C CYS A 45 2.35 3.95 9.19
N ASN A 46 2.38 2.93 10.04
CA ASN A 46 2.35 3.11 11.49
C ASN A 46 3.70 3.60 12.05
N ALA A 47 4.81 3.11 11.48
CA ALA A 47 6.16 3.49 11.91
C ALA A 47 6.60 4.89 11.43
N LYS A 48 6.04 5.37 10.31
CA LYS A 48 6.45 6.60 9.62
C LYS A 48 5.29 7.61 9.56
N PRO A 49 5.13 8.50 10.56
CA PRO A 49 4.02 9.45 10.63
C PRO A 49 3.91 10.38 9.41
N GLU A 50 5.03 10.69 8.76
CA GLU A 50 5.13 11.51 7.55
C GLU A 50 4.40 10.89 6.35
N LEU A 51 4.29 9.56 6.32
CA LEU A 51 3.62 8.83 5.24
C LEU A 51 2.11 8.71 5.44
N ARG A 52 1.56 9.06 6.62
CA ARG A 52 0.13 8.88 6.93
C ARG A 52 -0.82 9.56 5.95
N LYS A 53 -0.39 10.66 5.33
CA LYS A 53 -1.18 11.40 4.34
C LYS A 53 -0.90 10.95 2.90
N SER A 54 0.02 10.02 2.70
CA SER A 54 0.24 9.41 1.38
C SER A 54 -0.98 8.60 0.98
N GLN A 55 -1.24 8.54 -0.33
CA GLN A 55 -2.38 7.79 -0.84
C GLN A 55 -2.26 6.29 -0.52
N ASN A 56 -1.05 5.73 -0.51
CA ASN A 56 -0.83 4.34 -0.09
C ASN A 56 -1.29 4.11 1.35
N CYS A 57 -0.86 4.94 2.30
CA CYS A 57 -1.28 4.74 3.69
C CYS A 57 -2.78 4.93 3.89
N ILE A 58 -3.40 5.89 3.19
CA ILE A 58 -4.86 6.06 3.22
C ILE A 58 -5.54 4.76 2.76
N ASN A 59 -5.14 4.22 1.61
CA ASN A 59 -5.74 3.02 1.04
C ASN A 59 -5.49 1.77 1.89
N VAL A 60 -4.32 1.65 2.52
CA VAL A 60 -3.97 0.56 3.44
C VAL A 60 -4.82 0.60 4.71
N TYR A 61 -5.03 1.79 5.29
CA TYR A 61 -5.88 1.94 6.47
C TYR A 61 -7.35 1.66 6.15
N GLU A 62 -7.84 2.08 4.98
CA GLU A 62 -9.18 1.72 4.54
C GLU A 62 -9.32 0.21 4.34
N ALA A 63 -8.32 -0.45 3.77
CA ALA A 63 -8.31 -1.90 3.60
C ALA A 63 -8.34 -2.62 4.96
N GLU A 64 -7.53 -2.17 5.93
CA GLU A 64 -7.52 -2.69 7.30
C GLU A 64 -8.91 -2.60 7.95
N LEU A 65 -9.60 -1.46 7.79
CA LEU A 65 -10.95 -1.27 8.31
C LEU A 65 -11.96 -2.23 7.68
N VAL A 66 -11.86 -2.49 6.38
CA VAL A 66 -12.77 -3.41 5.68
C VAL A 66 -12.51 -4.86 6.10
N ILE A 67 -11.24 -5.27 6.14
CA ILE A 67 -10.83 -6.61 6.57
C ILE A 67 -11.28 -6.86 8.01
N GLY A 68 -11.04 -5.90 8.92
CA GLY A 68 -11.45 -5.99 10.32
C GLY A 68 -12.96 -6.16 10.49
N LYS A 69 -13.77 -5.34 9.79
CA LYS A 69 -15.24 -5.50 9.81
C LYS A 69 -15.69 -6.86 9.30
N GLY A 70 -15.04 -7.39 8.27
CA GLY A 70 -15.31 -8.74 7.76
C GLY A 70 -15.01 -9.82 8.79
N HIS A 71 -13.85 -9.71 9.46
CA HIS A 71 -13.47 -10.62 10.55
C HIS A 71 -14.50 -10.58 11.70
N ASP A 72 -14.88 -9.40 12.16
CA ASP A 72 -15.85 -9.22 13.24
C ASP A 72 -17.22 -9.80 12.87
N ALA A 73 -17.68 -9.58 11.64
CA ALA A 73 -18.94 -10.14 11.15
C ALA A 73 -18.92 -11.69 11.13
N ILE A 74 -17.81 -12.29 10.68
CA ILE A 74 -17.63 -13.75 10.68
C ILE A 74 -17.61 -14.27 12.12
N GLN A 75 -16.85 -13.64 13.01
CA GLN A 75 -16.79 -14.04 14.43
C GLN A 75 -18.15 -13.95 15.12
N LYS A 76 -18.92 -12.90 14.81
CA LYS A 76 -20.29 -12.74 15.30
C LYS A 76 -21.19 -13.87 14.80
N TYR A 77 -21.18 -14.16 13.49
CA TYR A 77 -21.96 -15.26 12.92
C TYR A 77 -21.61 -16.61 13.57
N LEU A 78 -20.32 -16.92 13.70
CA LEU A 78 -19.88 -18.16 14.33
C LEU A 78 -20.31 -18.28 15.79
N THR A 79 -20.35 -17.16 16.51
CA THR A 79 -20.80 -17.11 17.91
C THR A 79 -22.31 -17.29 18.02
N ASP A 80 -23.08 -16.52 17.25
CA ASP A 80 -24.54 -16.51 17.28
C ASP A 80 -25.13 -17.89 16.89
N HIS A 81 -24.38 -18.68 16.10
CA HIS A 81 -24.77 -20.01 15.65
C HIS A 81 -24.05 -21.16 16.37
N ASN A 82 -23.29 -20.92 17.45
CA ASN A 82 -22.50 -21.93 18.17
C ASN A 82 -21.56 -22.76 17.27
N LEU A 83 -20.97 -22.14 16.25
CA LEU A 83 -20.04 -22.76 15.30
C LEU A 83 -18.56 -22.53 15.64
N LYS A 84 -18.27 -21.80 16.72
CA LYS A 84 -16.90 -21.60 17.23
C LYS A 84 -16.27 -22.95 17.62
N GLY A 85 -15.41 -23.48 16.74
CA GLY A 85 -14.71 -24.75 16.95
C GLY A 85 -14.64 -25.66 15.73
N HIS A 86 -15.43 -25.41 14.67
CA HIS A 86 -15.21 -26.04 13.37
C HIS A 86 -14.05 -25.33 12.67
N SER A 87 -12.84 -25.85 12.87
CA SER A 87 -11.68 -25.49 12.06
C SER A 87 -12.03 -25.71 10.58
N ILE A 88 -12.15 -24.64 9.80
CA ILE A 88 -12.17 -24.76 8.34
C ILE A 88 -10.71 -24.92 7.93
N GLY A 89 -10.26 -26.17 7.86
CA GLY A 89 -8.88 -26.52 7.52
C GLY A 89 -8.36 -27.73 8.29
N GLN A 90 -8.79 -28.92 7.86
CA GLN A 90 -7.95 -30.11 7.82
C GLN A 90 -7.98 -30.62 6.39
#